data_AF-A0A8M1GEC7-F1
#
_entry.id   AF-A0A8M1GEC7-F1
#
_cell.length_a   1.000
_cell.length_b   1.000
_cell.length_c   1.000
_cell.angle_alpha   90.00
_cell.angle_beta   90.00
_cell.angle_gamma   90.00
#
_symmetry.space_group_name_H-M   'P 1'
#
loop_
_entity.id
_entity.type
_entity.pdbx_description
1 polymer ?
#
loop_
_entity_poly.entity_id
_entity_poly.type
_entity_poly.pdbx_seq_one_letter_code
_entity_poly.pdbx_strand_id
1 'polypeptide(L)'
;MRAKAALQVLGFLLNLAGGSEVGNSQAVCPGTLNGLSVTGDAENQYQTLYKLYERCEVVMGNLEIVLTGHNADLSFLQWIREVTGYVLVAMNEFSTLPLPNLRVVRGTQVYDGKFAVFVMLNYHTNSSHALRQLRFTQLTGQCPPIPSSLAPPPTCRQVPPR
;
A
#
# COMPACT_ATOMS: atom_id res chain seq x y z
N MET A 1 61.03 -33.47 -6.34
CA MET A 1 60.56 -32.40 -5.41
C MET A 1 60.86 -31.07 -6.08
N ARG A 2 60.04 -30.02 -6.15
CA ARG A 2 58.62 -29.73 -5.85
C ARG A 2 58.35 -28.39 -6.56
N ALA A 3 57.18 -28.27 -7.19
CA ALA A 3 56.42 -27.05 -7.48
C ALA A 3 57.11 -25.81 -8.12
N LYS A 4 56.95 -25.66 -9.45
CA LYS A 4 56.92 -24.35 -10.13
C LYS A 4 55.58 -24.11 -10.84
N ALA A 5 54.47 -24.50 -10.19
CA ALA A 5 53.13 -24.40 -10.74
C ALA A 5 52.19 -23.66 -9.76
N ALA A 6 52.57 -22.45 -9.36
CA ALA A 6 51.77 -21.68 -8.40
C ALA A 6 51.66 -20.18 -8.73
N LEU A 7 51.96 -19.74 -9.96
CA LEU A 7 51.92 -18.30 -10.27
C LEU A 7 51.14 -17.89 -11.53
N GLN A 8 50.42 -18.80 -12.18
CA GLN A 8 49.52 -18.44 -13.29
C GLN A 8 48.02 -18.63 -13.00
N VAL A 9 47.65 -19.11 -11.80
CA VAL A 9 46.23 -19.27 -11.43
C VAL A 9 45.63 -17.99 -10.82
N LEU A 10 46.46 -16.98 -10.50
CA LEU A 10 45.98 -15.73 -9.89
C LEU A 10 45.53 -14.65 -10.91
N GLY A 11 45.46 -14.98 -12.20
CA GLY A 11 45.04 -14.05 -13.28
C GLY A 11 43.67 -14.35 -13.89
N PHE A 12 43.02 -15.44 -13.49
CA PHE A 12 41.75 -15.93 -14.06
C PHE A 12 40.56 -15.80 -13.08
N LEU A 13 40.63 -14.88 -12.12
CA LEU A 13 39.44 -14.31 -11.48
C LEU A 13 39.14 -12.95 -12.10
N LEU A 14 39.00 -12.98 -13.44
CA LEU A 14 38.31 -11.95 -14.19
C LEU A 14 36.90 -11.79 -13.60
N ASN A 15 36.67 -10.63 -12.98
CA ASN A 15 35.59 -9.73 -13.37
C ASN A 15 34.24 -10.41 -13.68
N LEU A 16 33.63 -11.07 -12.69
CA LEU A 16 32.21 -11.42 -12.70
C LEU A 16 31.56 -10.99 -11.38
N ALA A 17 31.37 -9.69 -11.27
CA ALA A 17 30.33 -8.99 -10.51
C ALA A 17 30.55 -7.49 -10.79
N GLY A 18 30.33 -6.98 -12.00
CA GLY A 18 29.06 -7.13 -12.72
C GLY A 18 27.98 -6.39 -11.93
N GLY A 19 28.04 -5.05 -11.99
CA GLY A 19 27.03 -4.07 -11.57
C GLY A 19 26.11 -4.43 -10.40
N SER A 20 26.31 -3.78 -9.25
CA SER A 20 25.15 -3.46 -8.41
C SER A 20 24.30 -2.48 -9.22
N GLU A 21 23.32 -2.99 -9.95
CA GLU A 21 22.13 -2.21 -10.22
C GLU A 21 21.61 -1.80 -8.85
N VAL A 22 21.86 -0.54 -8.45
CA VAL A 22 21.00 0.14 -7.49
C VAL A 22 19.68 0.38 -8.23
N GLY A 23 19.00 -0.72 -8.58
CA GLY A 23 17.58 -0.70 -8.78
C GLY A 23 17.02 -0.25 -7.44
N ASN A 24 16.31 0.87 -7.44
CA ASN A 24 15.60 1.35 -6.28
C ASN A 24 14.52 0.30 -5.93
N SER A 25 14.91 -0.76 -5.23
CA SER A 25 14.05 -1.86 -4.82
C SER A 25 12.96 -1.26 -3.95
N GLN A 26 11.73 -1.23 -4.46
CA GLN A 26 10.58 -0.73 -3.72
C GLN A 26 10.45 -1.53 -2.42
N ALA A 27 10.22 -0.83 -1.30
CA ALA A 27 9.97 -1.48 -0.03
C ALA A 27 8.59 -2.16 -0.08
N VAL A 28 8.57 -3.49 -0.02
CA VAL A 28 7.34 -4.29 -0.09
C VAL A 28 6.98 -4.78 1.31
N CYS A 29 5.70 -4.68 1.66
CA CYS A 29 5.15 -5.21 2.91
C CYS A 29 3.92 -6.09 2.64
N PRO A 30 3.63 -7.08 3.51
CA PRO A 30 2.40 -7.84 3.41
C PRO A 30 1.17 -7.00 3.81
N GLY A 31 0.04 -7.25 3.16
CA GLY A 31 -1.28 -6.75 3.58
C GLY A 31 -1.98 -7.69 4.56
N THR A 32 -3.20 -7.32 4.96
CA THR A 32 -4.05 -8.10 5.87
C THR A 32 -5.33 -8.61 5.18
N LEU A 33 -6.07 -9.50 5.85
CA LEU A 33 -7.37 -10.03 5.40
C LEU A 33 -8.29 -10.25 6.61
N ASN A 34 -8.34 -9.27 7.51
CA ASN A 34 -9.12 -9.32 8.74
C ASN A 34 -10.53 -8.72 8.55
N GLY A 35 -10.73 -7.93 7.49
CA GLY A 35 -11.99 -7.22 7.25
C GLY A 35 -12.30 -6.25 8.40
N LEU A 36 -13.42 -6.45 9.08
CA LEU A 36 -13.82 -5.66 10.25
C LEU A 36 -13.43 -6.31 11.59
N SER A 37 -12.75 -7.46 11.55
CA SER A 37 -12.25 -8.12 12.76
C SER A 37 -11.00 -7.41 13.27
N VAL A 38 -10.92 -7.20 14.58
CA VAL A 38 -9.82 -6.51 15.25
C VAL A 38 -9.33 -7.34 16.42
N THR A 39 -8.01 -7.38 16.59
CA THR A 39 -7.37 -8.10 17.69
C THR A 39 -6.82 -7.08 18.69
N GLY A 40 -7.51 -6.91 19.82
CA GLY A 40 -7.11 -5.99 20.88
C GLY A 40 -7.82 -4.63 20.81
N ASP A 41 -7.22 -3.64 21.47
CA ASP A 41 -7.72 -2.27 21.53
C ASP A 41 -7.12 -1.37 20.43
N ALA A 42 -7.55 -0.10 20.41
CA ALA A 42 -7.11 0.87 19.40
C ALA A 42 -5.60 1.15 19.44
N GLU A 43 -4.95 1.01 20.60
CA GLU A 43 -3.50 1.19 20.73
C GLU A 43 -2.76 0.00 20.11
N ASN A 44 -3.16 -1.22 20.42
CA ASN A 44 -2.59 -2.42 19.81
C ASN A 44 -2.77 -2.43 18.29
N GLN A 45 -3.91 -1.92 17.82
CA GLN A 45 -4.19 -1.78 16.41
C GLN A 45 -3.24 -0.77 15.73
N TYR A 46 -3.01 0.38 16.36
CA TYR A 46 -2.02 1.34 15.89
C TYR A 46 -0.61 0.73 15.82
N GLN A 47 -0.17 0.03 16.87
CA GLN A 47 1.15 -0.60 16.91
C GLN A 47 1.32 -1.66 15.81
N THR A 48 0.25 -2.41 15.51
CA THR A 48 0.25 -3.41 14.44
C THR A 48 0.37 -2.73 13.07
N LEU A 49 -0.40 -1.67 12.82
CA LEU A 49 -0.31 -0.88 11.59
C LEU A 49 1.10 -0.30 11.41
N TYR A 50 1.65 0.31 12.46
CA TYR A 50 2.99 0.89 12.43
C TYR A 50 4.04 -0.17 12.06
N LYS A 51 4.03 -1.30 12.76
CA LYS A 51 4.98 -2.40 12.54
C LYS A 51 4.91 -2.99 11.12
N LEU A 52 3.71 -3.06 10.54
CA LEU A 52 3.52 -3.63 9.20
C LEU A 52 3.92 -2.67 8.08
N TYR A 53 3.65 -1.37 8.26
CA TYR A 53 3.65 -0.42 7.15
C TYR A 53 4.69 0.70 7.28
N GLU A 54 5.48 0.74 8.35
CA GLU A 54 6.61 1.68 8.46
C GLU A 54 7.55 1.52 7.25
N ARG A 55 7.70 2.62 6.48
CA ARG A 55 8.51 2.70 5.24
C ARG A 55 8.09 1.74 4.12
N CYS A 56 6.85 1.26 4.12
CA CYS A 56 6.34 0.46 3.02
C CYS A 56 5.94 1.32 1.81
N GLU A 57 6.38 0.92 0.61
CA GLU A 57 5.95 1.52 -0.66
C GLU A 57 4.86 0.72 -1.36
N VAL A 58 4.89 -0.61 -1.26
CA VAL A 58 3.95 -1.52 -1.95
C VAL A 58 3.34 -2.51 -0.96
N VAL A 59 2.03 -2.44 -0.79
CA VAL A 59 1.26 -3.40 0.02
C VAL A 59 0.85 -4.60 -0.85
N MET A 60 1.42 -5.76 -0.55
CA MET A 60 1.06 -7.04 -1.15
C MET A 60 -0.12 -7.67 -0.39
N GLY A 61 -1.33 -7.33 -0.83
CA GLY A 61 -2.59 -7.68 -0.19
C GLY A 61 -3.45 -6.43 0.02
N ASN A 62 -4.24 -6.44 1.10
CA ASN A 62 -5.15 -5.35 1.41
C ASN A 62 -4.54 -4.41 2.45
N LEU A 63 -4.87 -3.13 2.36
CA LEU A 63 -4.58 -2.13 3.38
C LEU A 63 -5.86 -1.93 4.20
N GLU A 64 -5.89 -2.47 5.42
CA GLU A 64 -7.04 -2.39 6.32
C GLU A 64 -6.72 -1.48 7.51
N ILE A 65 -7.35 -0.31 7.53
CA ILE A 65 -7.24 0.67 8.60
C ILE A 65 -8.58 0.68 9.33
N VAL A 66 -8.66 -0.12 10.39
CA VAL A 66 -9.88 -0.35 11.15
C VAL A 66 -9.63 -0.07 12.62
N LEU A 67 -10.60 0.52 13.34
CA LEU A 67 -10.55 0.79 14.79
C LEU A 67 -9.28 1.52 15.27
N THR A 68 -8.84 2.54 14.54
CA THR A 68 -7.69 3.37 14.92
C THR A 68 -8.13 4.61 15.69
N GLY A 69 -7.46 4.88 16.82
CA GLY A 69 -7.80 5.98 17.73
C GLY A 69 -7.54 7.38 17.17
N HIS A 70 -8.16 8.38 17.80
CA HIS A 70 -8.14 9.78 17.33
C HIS A 70 -6.76 10.45 17.38
N ASN A 71 -5.85 10.00 18.27
CA ASN A 71 -4.49 10.55 18.44
C ASN A 71 -3.42 9.82 17.62
N ALA A 72 -3.79 8.84 16.79
CA ALA A 72 -2.83 8.06 16.02
C ALA A 72 -2.05 8.92 15.01
N ASP A 73 -0.72 8.85 15.04
CA ASP A 73 0.13 9.44 14.00
C ASP A 73 0.34 8.45 12.86
N LEU A 74 -0.47 8.60 11.81
CA LEU A 74 -0.41 7.75 10.62
C LEU A 74 0.60 8.22 9.57
N SER A 75 1.52 9.14 9.90
CA SER A 75 2.50 9.70 8.94
C SER A 75 3.37 8.64 8.26
N PHE A 76 3.63 7.50 8.89
CA PHE A 76 4.36 6.37 8.29
C PHE A 76 3.69 5.81 7.03
N LEU A 77 2.36 5.96 6.87
CA LEU A 77 1.64 5.54 5.67
C LEU A 77 1.97 6.38 4.44
N GLN A 78 2.63 7.54 4.61
CA GLN A 78 2.92 8.45 3.50
C GLN A 78 3.75 7.80 2.39
N TRP A 79 4.51 6.74 2.69
CA TRP A 79 5.38 6.07 1.74
C TRP A 79 4.62 5.15 0.79
N ILE A 80 3.40 4.73 1.14
CA ILE A 80 2.63 3.79 0.35
C ILE A 80 2.24 4.43 -0.98
N ARG A 81 2.62 3.76 -2.07
CA ARG A 81 2.37 4.16 -3.45
C ARG A 81 1.39 3.23 -4.14
N GLU A 82 1.34 1.98 -3.71
CA GLU A 82 0.55 0.95 -4.35
C GLU A 82 -0.04 -0.02 -3.31
N VAL A 83 -1.30 -0.37 -3.53
CA VAL A 83 -1.99 -1.46 -2.84
C VAL A 83 -2.50 -2.42 -3.91
N THR A 84 -2.11 -3.69 -3.80
CA THR A 84 -2.48 -4.70 -4.81
C THR A 84 -3.92 -5.21 -4.64
N GLY A 85 -4.40 -5.34 -3.40
CA GLY A 85 -5.78 -5.71 -3.09
C GLY A 85 -6.70 -4.49 -2.98
N TYR A 86 -7.50 -4.44 -1.91
CA TYR A 86 -8.37 -3.31 -1.58
C TYR A 86 -7.84 -2.44 -0.45
N VAL A 87 -8.42 -1.25 -0.31
CA VAL A 87 -8.24 -0.33 0.83
C VAL A 87 -9.53 -0.26 1.63
N LEU A 88 -9.48 -0.65 2.91
CA LEU A 88 -10.60 -0.58 3.85
C LEU A 88 -10.30 0.45 4.93
N VAL A 89 -11.19 1.42 5.10
CA VAL A 89 -11.09 2.47 6.13
C VAL A 89 -12.38 2.49 6.94
N ALA A 90 -12.37 1.87 8.13
CA ALA A 90 -13.59 1.70 8.90
C ALA A 90 -13.45 1.95 10.40
N MET A 91 -14.50 2.51 11.03
CA MET A 91 -14.57 2.63 12.50
C MET A 91 -13.39 3.39 13.13
N ASN A 92 -12.79 4.33 12.39
CA ASN A 92 -11.67 5.13 12.87
C ASN A 92 -12.12 6.48 13.44
N GLU A 93 -11.29 7.06 14.32
CA GLU A 93 -11.57 8.35 14.97
C GLU A 93 -10.58 9.46 14.57
N PHE A 94 -9.49 9.14 13.88
CA PHE A 94 -8.52 10.13 13.41
C PHE A 94 -9.12 11.08 12.36
N SER A 95 -8.60 12.31 12.30
CA SER A 95 -9.17 13.37 11.44
C SER A 95 -8.80 13.24 9.96
N THR A 96 -7.64 12.69 9.66
CA THR A 96 -7.05 12.70 8.32
C THR A 96 -6.31 11.40 8.05
N LEU A 97 -6.55 10.79 6.90
CA LEU A 97 -5.77 9.64 6.42
C LEU A 97 -4.66 10.11 5.46
N PRO A 98 -3.37 10.10 5.85
CA PRO A 98 -2.28 10.63 5.04
C PRO A 98 -1.72 9.58 4.07
N LEU A 99 -2.37 9.39 2.93
CA LEU A 99 -1.87 8.57 1.82
C LEU A 99 -1.52 9.43 0.57
N PRO A 100 -0.69 10.49 0.71
CA PRO A 100 -0.45 11.45 -0.35
C PRO A 100 0.24 10.84 -1.58
N ASN A 101 1.03 9.79 -1.39
CA ASN A 101 1.77 9.13 -2.46
C ASN A 101 1.05 7.92 -3.06
N LEU A 102 -0.12 7.54 -2.53
CA LEU A 102 -0.89 6.42 -3.07
C LEU A 102 -1.34 6.77 -4.49
N ARG A 103 -0.90 5.97 -5.47
CA ARG A 103 -1.17 6.17 -6.90
C ARG A 103 -2.14 5.16 -7.47
N VAL A 104 -2.07 3.93 -6.99
CA VAL A 104 -2.80 2.79 -7.57
C VAL A 104 -3.34 1.90 -6.46
N VAL A 105 -4.61 1.54 -6.58
CA VAL A 105 -5.23 0.41 -5.88
C VAL A 105 -5.67 -0.56 -6.97
N ARG A 106 -5.02 -1.73 -7.07
CA ARG A 106 -5.23 -2.62 -8.22
C ARG A 106 -6.55 -3.39 -8.15
N GLY A 107 -7.05 -3.68 -6.94
CA GLY A 107 -8.28 -4.44 -6.77
C GLY A 107 -8.18 -5.89 -7.23
N THR A 108 -7.01 -6.54 -7.09
CA THR A 108 -6.89 -8.00 -7.35
C THR A 108 -7.77 -8.81 -6.38
N GLN A 109 -8.03 -8.23 -5.22
CA GLN A 109 -9.09 -8.58 -4.28
C GLN A 109 -9.93 -7.32 -4.04
N VAL A 110 -11.23 -7.49 -3.82
CA VAL A 110 -12.18 -6.39 -3.56
C VAL A 110 -13.00 -6.68 -2.31
N TYR A 111 -13.26 -5.64 -1.52
CA TYR A 111 -14.11 -5.73 -0.34
C TYR A 111 -15.59 -5.85 -0.76
N ASP A 112 -16.36 -6.68 -0.04
CA ASP A 112 -17.78 -6.97 -0.34
C ASP A 112 -18.03 -7.37 -1.81
N GLY A 113 -17.04 -8.03 -2.43
CA GLY A 113 -17.09 -8.52 -3.81
C GLY A 113 -17.07 -7.43 -4.89
N LYS A 114 -16.97 -6.14 -4.54
CA LYS A 114 -17.12 -5.06 -5.54
C LYS A 114 -16.32 -3.77 -5.28
N PHE A 115 -15.77 -3.56 -4.08
CA PHE A 115 -15.10 -2.29 -3.74
C PHE A 115 -13.59 -2.44 -3.64
N ALA A 116 -12.85 -1.73 -4.50
CA ALA A 116 -11.40 -1.57 -4.36
C ALA A 116 -11.04 -0.59 -3.23
N VAL A 117 -11.93 0.36 -2.92
CA VAL A 117 -11.82 1.27 -1.78
C VAL A 117 -13.16 1.30 -1.06
N PHE A 118 -13.17 1.03 0.24
CA PHE A 118 -14.38 1.04 1.06
C PHE A 118 -14.16 1.87 2.33
N VAL A 119 -15.03 2.87 2.56
CA VAL A 119 -14.92 3.82 3.66
C VAL A 119 -16.24 3.88 4.41
N MET A 120 -16.25 3.50 5.69
CA MET A 120 -17.50 3.35 6.46
C MET A 120 -17.33 3.67 7.94
N LEU A 121 -18.31 4.36 8.55
CA LEU A 121 -18.41 4.57 10.00
C LEU A 121 -17.15 5.18 10.68
N ASN A 122 -16.43 6.09 10.03
CA ASN A 122 -15.23 6.73 10.60
C ASN A 122 -15.59 7.97 11.46
N TYR A 123 -16.31 7.74 12.55
CA TYR A 123 -16.66 8.75 13.55
C TYR A 123 -16.90 8.09 14.91
N HIS A 124 -16.71 8.85 15.98
CA HIS A 124 -17.14 8.45 17.32
C HIS A 124 -18.46 9.14 17.68
N THR A 125 -19.45 8.36 18.13
CA THR A 125 -20.78 8.86 18.50
C THR A 125 -20.80 9.91 19.63
N ASN A 126 -19.83 9.88 20.55
CA ASN A 126 -19.85 10.68 21.78
C ASN A 126 -18.81 11.82 21.78
N SER A 127 -18.18 12.09 20.63
CA SER A 127 -17.19 13.14 20.49
C SER A 127 -17.23 13.75 19.09
N SER A 128 -16.41 14.78 18.85
CA SER A 128 -16.25 15.40 17.53
C SER A 128 -15.16 14.73 16.68
N HIS A 129 -14.59 13.63 17.16
CA HIS A 129 -13.58 12.85 16.46
C HIS A 129 -14.21 12.07 15.31
N ALA A 130 -13.78 12.40 14.10
CA ALA A 130 -14.26 11.81 12.87
C ALA A 130 -13.25 12.06 11.77
N LEU A 131 -13.23 11.15 10.80
CA LEU A 131 -12.49 11.32 9.56
C LEU A 131 -13.09 12.46 8.74
N ARG A 132 -12.27 13.46 8.44
CA ARG A 132 -12.65 14.66 7.68
C ARG A 132 -12.01 14.70 6.31
N GLN A 133 -10.84 14.07 6.14
CA GLN A 133 -10.05 14.15 4.92
C GLN A 133 -9.39 12.82 4.57
N LEU A 134 -9.59 12.38 3.33
CA LEU A 134 -8.81 11.33 2.69
C LEU A 134 -7.79 12.00 1.78
N ARG A 135 -6.49 11.94 2.11
CA ARG A 135 -5.45 12.60 1.31
C ARG A 135 -4.94 11.71 0.18
N PHE A 136 -5.84 11.24 -0.69
CA PHE A 136 -5.49 10.43 -1.87
C PHE A 136 -5.10 11.33 -3.06
N THR A 137 -4.14 12.24 -2.83
CA THR A 137 -3.84 13.33 -3.77
C THR A 137 -3.28 12.87 -5.10
N GLN A 138 -2.67 11.69 -5.15
CA GLN A 138 -2.05 11.11 -6.34
C GLN A 138 -2.79 9.88 -6.87
N LEU A 139 -3.94 9.52 -6.28
CA LEU A 139 -4.66 8.30 -6.64
C LEU A 139 -5.30 8.49 -8.01
N THR A 140 -4.93 7.62 -8.95
CA THR A 140 -5.45 7.62 -10.32
C THR A 140 -6.18 6.32 -10.59
N GLY A 141 -7.38 6.41 -11.17
CA GLY A 141 -8.09 5.22 -11.66
C GLY A 141 -7.67 4.92 -13.10
N GLN A 142 -7.20 3.70 -13.36
CA GLN A 142 -7.13 3.18 -14.73
C GLN A 142 -8.47 2.51 -15.04
N CYS A 143 -9.25 3.11 -15.93
CA CYS A 143 -10.41 2.43 -16.49
C CYS A 143 -9.89 1.36 -17.47
N PRO A 144 -10.28 0.09 -17.36
CA PRO A 144 -9.95 -0.88 -18.39
C PRO A 144 -10.52 -0.40 -19.73
N PRO A 145 -9.80 -0.62 -20.86
CA PRO A 145 -10.34 -0.29 -22.17
C PRO A 145 -11.64 -1.06 -22.36
N ILE A 146 -12.76 -0.34 -22.47
CA ILE A 146 -14.08 -0.93 -22.73
C ILE A 146 -14.03 -1.48 -24.17
N PRO A 147 -14.28 -2.79 -24.40
CA PRO A 147 -14.48 -3.30 -25.74
C PRO A 147 -15.67 -2.56 -26.37
N SER A 148 -15.52 -2.07 -27.60
CA SER A 148 -16.51 -1.23 -28.30
C SER A 148 -17.92 -1.83 -28.45
N SER A 149 -18.15 -3.07 -27.99
CA SER A 149 -19.40 -3.82 -28.07
C SER A 149 -20.30 -3.75 -26.83
N LEU A 150 -19.83 -3.18 -25.71
CA LEU A 150 -20.60 -3.10 -24.46
C LEU A 150 -20.75 -1.64 -24.04
N ALA A 151 -22.00 -1.17 -23.98
CA ALA A 151 -22.34 0.16 -23.48
C ALA A 151 -21.71 0.41 -22.09
N PRO A 152 -21.22 1.63 -21.80
CA PRO A 152 -20.49 1.88 -20.56
C PRO A 152 -21.43 1.80 -19.35
N PRO A 153 -21.02 1.16 -18.23
CA PRO A 153 -21.65 1.43 -16.94
C PRO A 153 -21.37 2.89 -16.51
N PRO A 154 -22.29 3.54 -15.78
CA PRO A 154 -22.42 5.00 -15.74
C PRO A 154 -21.41 5.77 -14.86
N THR A 155 -20.19 5.29 -14.61
CA THR A 155 -19.32 5.94 -13.60
C THR A 155 -17.85 6.18 -13.96
N CYS A 156 -17.37 5.70 -15.10
CA CYS A 156 -15.98 5.94 -15.50
C CYS A 156 -15.86 7.18 -16.39
N ARG A 157 -15.73 8.37 -15.78
CA ARG A 157 -15.27 9.57 -16.52
C ARG A 157 -13.77 9.42 -16.78
N GLN A 158 -13.37 9.34 -18.05
CA GLN A 158 -11.98 9.47 -18.44
C GLN A 158 -11.46 10.82 -17.94
N VAL A 159 -10.38 10.82 -17.15
CA VAL A 159 -9.69 12.04 -16.75
C VAL A 159 -8.93 12.53 -18.00
N PRO A 160 -9.25 13.71 -18.56
CA PRO A 160 -8.53 14.20 -19.72
C PRO A 160 -7.06 14.47 -19.35
N PRO A 161 -6.10 14.21 -20.26
CA PRO A 161 -4.73 14.63 -20.08
C PRO A 161 -4.66 16.16 -20.02
N ARG A 162 -3.79 16.66 -19.15
CA ARG A 162 -3.56 18.10 -18.94
C ARG A 162 -2.74 18.70 -20.08
#